data_AF-D6X5N2-F1
#
_entry.id   AF-D6X5N2-F1
#
_cell.length_a   1.000
_cell.length_b   1.000
_cell.length_c   1.000
_cell.angle_alpha   90.00
_cell.angle_beta   90.00
_cell.angle_gamma   90.00
#
_symmetry.space_group_name_H-M   'P 1'
#
loop_
_entity.id
_entity.type
_entity.pdbx_description
1 polymer ?
#
loop_
_entity_poly.entity_id
_entity_poly.type
_entity_poly.pdbx_seq_one_letter_code
_entity_poly.pdbx_strand_id
1 'polypeptide(L)'
;MTTATPHDREIESLEEFDGAVARGSLAGHRVQSVDLTGRTAELLRTDTASAVFLGCPMEPDAAAKVRADGALVFPPVPDLPFDPYGGRLYSPDDLFQGLEDGGYESTPDALAYAWFQGTKADGDIFASMLRAVHDDSISDALDERLAGERVVGVMGGHAMGRGTDAYAGAALLGRELARAGFTVATGGGPGAMEAANLGAYAAPHPDGMLDDALLLLAKAPSFLPSVSDWAPAAFEVRHRWPRGG
;
A
#
# COMPACT_ATOMS: atom_id res chain seq x y z
N MET A 1 21.93 -7.99 27.22
CA MET A 1 22.10 -7.39 25.89
C MET A 1 20.90 -7.85 25.09
N THR A 2 19.84 -7.06 25.12
CA THR A 2 18.57 -7.37 24.46
C THR A 2 18.84 -7.28 22.96
N THR A 3 18.74 -8.40 22.25
CA THR A 3 18.80 -8.41 20.79
C THR A 3 17.57 -7.66 20.30
N ALA A 4 17.78 -6.46 19.76
CA ALA A 4 16.75 -5.70 19.08
C ALA A 4 16.11 -6.60 18.01
N THR A 5 14.77 -6.62 17.97
CA THR A 5 14.02 -7.31 16.91
C THR A 5 14.34 -6.65 15.57
N PRO A 6 14.25 -7.37 14.42
CA PRO A 6 14.54 -6.79 13.10
C PRO A 6 13.81 -5.45 12.85
N HIS A 7 12.52 -5.39 13.21
CA HIS A 7 11.67 -4.20 13.13
C HIS A 7 12.16 -3.00 13.97
N ASP A 8 12.94 -3.21 15.03
CA ASP A 8 13.42 -2.10 15.89
C ASP A 8 14.44 -1.19 15.18
N ARG A 9 14.79 -1.51 13.93
CA ARG A 9 15.81 -0.80 13.14
C ARG A 9 15.25 -0.19 11.85
N GLU A 10 14.00 -0.43 11.52
CA GLU A 10 13.30 0.21 10.40
C GLU A 10 12.80 1.60 10.80
N ILE A 11 12.87 2.53 9.84
CA ILE A 11 12.48 3.93 9.99
C ILE A 11 11.74 4.31 8.70
N GLU A 12 10.46 4.62 8.82
CA GLU A 12 9.55 4.87 7.69
C GLU A 12 8.88 6.23 7.78
N SER A 13 9.12 6.94 8.87
CA SER A 13 8.61 8.27 9.12
C SER A 13 9.71 9.23 9.58
N LEU A 14 9.46 10.52 9.36
CA LEU A 14 10.31 11.58 9.91
C LEU A 14 10.35 11.57 11.43
N GLU A 15 9.25 11.19 12.08
CA GLU A 15 9.18 11.12 13.55
C GLU A 15 10.10 10.03 14.11
N GLU A 16 10.09 8.84 13.50
CA GLU A 16 11.00 7.74 13.86
C GLU A 16 12.46 8.10 13.59
N PHE A 17 12.72 8.78 12.47
CA PHE A 17 14.04 9.27 12.12
C PHE A 17 14.56 10.25 13.19
N ASP A 18 13.76 11.25 13.53
CA ASP A 18 14.11 12.25 14.55
C ASP A 18 14.30 11.60 15.92
N GLY A 19 13.47 10.60 16.25
CA GLY A 19 13.61 9.79 17.46
C GLY A 19 14.92 8.99 17.49
N ALA A 20 15.32 8.38 16.38
CA ALA A 20 16.57 7.62 16.26
C ALA A 20 17.80 8.52 16.34
N VAL A 21 17.77 9.68 15.66
CA VAL A 21 18.80 10.71 15.75
C VAL A 21 18.95 11.21 17.20
N ALA A 22 17.84 11.45 17.90
CA ALA A 22 17.87 11.88 19.30
C ALA A 22 18.49 10.82 20.24
N ARG A 23 18.38 9.53 19.90
CA ARG A 23 19.08 8.43 20.61
C ARG A 23 20.58 8.36 20.29
N GLY A 24 21.04 9.09 19.26
CA GLY A 24 22.45 9.41 19.03
C GLY A 24 23.15 8.60 17.94
N SER A 25 22.48 7.66 17.28
CA SER A 25 23.07 6.89 16.18
C SER A 25 22.01 6.32 15.25
N LEU A 26 22.29 6.35 13.95
CA LEU A 26 21.55 5.65 12.90
C LEU A 26 22.25 4.36 12.47
N ALA A 27 23.32 3.94 13.17
CA ALA A 27 24.13 2.80 12.76
C ALA A 27 23.29 1.52 12.60
N GLY A 28 23.37 0.93 11.41
CA GLY A 28 22.63 -0.27 11.01
C GLY A 28 21.10 -0.14 10.95
N HIS A 29 20.53 1.07 10.96
CA HIS A 29 19.11 1.27 10.66
C HIS A 29 18.82 1.06 9.17
N ARG A 30 17.54 0.87 8.84
CA ARG A 30 16.96 0.81 7.49
C ARG A 30 15.97 1.95 7.38
N VAL A 31 16.31 2.97 6.60
CA VAL A 31 15.46 4.14 6.42
C VAL A 31 14.81 4.05 5.05
N GLN A 32 13.49 4.03 4.99
CA GLN A 32 12.73 3.74 3.78
C GLN A 32 11.81 4.92 3.43
N SER A 33 11.96 5.46 2.23
CA SER A 33 11.06 6.48 1.65
C SER A 33 10.78 7.72 2.52
N VAL A 34 11.74 8.08 3.37
CA VAL A 34 11.65 9.30 4.20
C VAL A 34 12.31 10.47 3.46
N ASP A 35 11.58 11.59 3.30
CA ASP A 35 12.16 12.85 2.81
C ASP A 35 13.08 13.47 3.88
N LEU A 36 14.38 13.37 3.66
CA LEU A 36 15.43 13.86 4.56
C LEU A 36 16.10 15.15 4.05
N THR A 37 15.55 15.82 3.03
CA THR A 37 16.07 17.10 2.54
C THR A 37 16.15 18.15 3.67
N GLY A 38 15.15 18.16 4.55
CA GLY A 38 15.09 19.01 5.74
C GLY A 38 15.90 18.52 6.95
N ARG A 39 16.77 17.51 6.80
CA ARG A 39 17.54 16.87 7.90
C ARG A 39 19.05 16.83 7.66
N THR A 40 19.56 17.70 6.81
CA THR A 40 21.00 17.78 6.48
C THR A 40 21.87 17.96 7.72
N ALA A 41 21.51 18.85 8.65
CA ALA A 41 22.33 19.12 9.84
C ALA A 41 22.40 17.93 10.80
N GLU A 42 21.33 17.15 10.89
CA GLU A 42 21.20 15.92 11.67
C GLU A 42 22.04 14.82 11.03
N LEU A 43 21.86 14.59 9.73
CA LEU A 43 22.62 13.60 8.97
C LEU A 43 24.11 13.86 9.05
N LEU A 44 24.56 15.11 8.90
CA LEU A 44 25.99 15.48 8.99
C LEU A 44 26.63 15.13 10.34
N ARG A 45 25.88 15.18 11.44
CA ARG A 45 26.41 14.97 12.81
C ARG A 45 26.19 13.56 13.36
N THR A 46 25.26 12.80 12.81
CA THR A 46 24.88 11.48 13.33
C THR A 46 25.71 10.38 12.71
N ASP A 47 26.11 9.38 13.49
CA ASP A 47 26.77 8.18 12.97
C ASP A 47 25.79 7.35 12.13
N THR A 48 26.13 7.11 10.85
CA THR A 48 25.33 6.33 9.91
C THR A 48 26.01 5.02 9.48
N ALA A 49 27.00 4.52 10.23
CA ALA A 49 27.74 3.32 9.86
C ALA A 49 26.80 2.12 9.62
N SER A 50 26.95 1.44 8.47
CA SER A 50 26.12 0.28 8.07
C SER A 50 24.61 0.55 7.96
N ALA A 51 24.17 1.79 8.01
CA ALA A 51 22.79 2.15 7.69
C ALA A 51 22.50 1.88 6.21
N VAL A 52 21.23 1.65 5.88
CA VAL A 52 20.75 1.58 4.50
C VAL A 52 19.64 2.61 4.34
N PHE A 53 19.78 3.47 3.34
CA PHE A 53 18.76 4.45 2.95
C PHE A 53 18.17 4.00 1.61
N LEU A 54 16.87 3.71 1.60
CA LEU A 54 16.10 3.25 0.46
C LEU A 54 15.20 4.40 0.02
N GLY A 55 15.45 4.96 -1.17
CA GLY A 55 14.58 5.96 -1.76
C GLY A 55 14.48 7.28 -1.00
N CYS A 56 15.40 7.59 -0.08
CA CYS A 56 15.32 8.79 0.76
C CYS A 56 15.93 10.02 0.06
N PRO A 57 15.15 11.05 -0.31
CA PRO A 57 15.68 12.33 -0.79
C PRO A 57 16.60 12.98 0.25
N MET A 58 17.74 13.49 -0.19
CA MET A 58 18.73 14.16 0.66
C MET A 58 19.42 15.28 -0.12
N GLU A 59 19.89 16.31 0.58
CA GLU A 59 20.83 17.25 0.00
C GLU A 59 22.17 16.57 -0.34
N PRO A 60 22.89 17.03 -1.38
CA PRO A 60 24.12 16.38 -1.86
C PRO A 60 25.18 16.16 -0.77
N ASP A 61 25.38 17.14 0.10
CA ASP A 61 26.38 17.08 1.19
C ASP A 61 26.00 16.01 2.23
N ALA A 62 24.72 15.89 2.57
CA ALA A 62 24.24 14.85 3.46
C ALA A 62 24.43 13.47 2.82
N ALA A 63 24.02 13.31 1.56
CA ALA A 63 24.15 12.06 0.82
C ALA A 63 25.62 11.63 0.63
N ALA A 64 26.54 12.58 0.45
CA ALA A 64 27.97 12.31 0.38
C ALA A 64 28.53 11.88 1.74
N LYS A 65 28.15 12.57 2.81
CA LYS A 65 28.56 12.25 4.17
C LYS A 65 28.11 10.85 4.59
N VAL A 66 26.84 10.48 4.38
CA VAL A 66 26.35 9.19 4.90
C VAL A 66 27.01 8.01 4.18
N ARG A 67 27.33 8.17 2.90
CA ARG A 67 28.12 7.20 2.13
C ARG A 67 29.55 7.11 2.66
N ALA A 68 30.17 8.24 3.01
CA ALA A 68 31.52 8.27 3.59
C ALA A 68 31.59 7.56 4.95
N ASP A 69 30.51 7.60 5.73
CA ASP A 69 30.35 6.85 6.98
C ASP A 69 30.13 5.33 6.76
N GLY A 70 29.97 4.88 5.51
CA GLY A 70 29.78 3.47 5.16
C GLY A 70 28.32 3.02 5.08
N ALA A 71 27.36 3.96 4.94
CA ALA A 71 25.98 3.63 4.64
C ALA A 71 25.79 3.26 3.16
N LEU A 72 24.84 2.37 2.88
CA LEU A 72 24.33 2.16 1.51
C LEU A 72 23.20 3.16 1.25
N VAL A 73 23.24 3.82 0.09
CA VAL A 73 22.21 4.80 -0.30
C VAL A 73 21.70 4.45 -1.69
N PHE A 74 20.46 3.98 -1.74
CA PHE A 74 19.69 3.80 -2.95
C PHE A 74 18.91 5.09 -3.22
N PRO A 75 19.13 5.76 -4.36
CA PRO A 75 18.51 7.04 -4.63
C PRO A 75 17.00 6.89 -4.89
N PRO A 76 16.20 7.95 -4.68
CA PRO A 76 14.87 8.02 -5.27
C PRO A 76 14.95 7.82 -6.78
N VAL A 77 14.01 7.06 -7.34
CA VAL A 77 13.97 6.81 -8.79
C VAL A 77 12.96 7.78 -9.42
N PRO A 78 13.42 8.77 -10.20
CA PRO A 78 12.51 9.72 -10.82
C PRO A 78 11.64 9.03 -11.88
N ASP A 79 10.52 9.67 -12.21
CA ASP A 79 9.62 9.29 -13.31
C ASP A 79 8.91 7.92 -13.17
N LEU A 80 8.97 7.28 -11.99
CA LEU A 80 8.13 6.13 -11.69
C LEU A 80 6.73 6.57 -11.21
N PRO A 81 5.66 5.87 -11.64
CA PRO A 81 4.31 6.12 -11.15
C PRO A 81 4.05 5.52 -9.75
N PHE A 82 5.05 4.87 -9.15
CA PHE A 82 5.00 4.29 -7.81
C PHE A 82 6.36 4.46 -7.12
N ASP A 83 6.37 4.40 -5.80
CA ASP A 83 7.59 4.34 -5.00
C ASP A 83 7.99 2.87 -4.79
N PRO A 84 9.12 2.40 -5.33
CA PRO A 84 9.54 1.02 -5.17
C PRO A 84 10.03 0.69 -3.75
N TYR A 85 10.26 1.70 -2.89
CA TYR A 85 10.81 1.54 -1.55
C TYR A 85 9.78 1.75 -0.44
N GLY A 86 8.49 1.87 -0.79
CA GLY A 86 7.45 2.27 0.16
C GLY A 86 7.25 1.26 1.29
N GLY A 87 7.46 1.69 2.54
CA GLY A 87 7.29 0.88 3.75
C GLY A 87 5.84 0.69 4.23
N ARG A 88 4.84 1.18 3.48
CA ARG A 88 3.43 1.07 3.87
C ARG A 88 2.57 0.51 2.75
N LEU A 89 1.53 -0.22 3.15
CA LEU A 89 0.49 -0.66 2.22
C LEU A 89 -0.26 0.54 1.62
N TYR A 90 -0.63 0.42 0.35
CA TYR A 90 -1.47 1.40 -0.32
C TYR A 90 -2.87 1.45 0.29
N SER A 91 -3.37 2.66 0.50
CA SER A 91 -4.79 2.90 0.72
C SER A 91 -5.51 3.10 -0.62
N PRO A 92 -6.85 2.93 -0.66
CA PRO A 92 -7.63 3.27 -1.85
C PRO A 92 -7.46 4.73 -2.28
N ASP A 93 -7.24 5.64 -1.33
CA ASP A 93 -7.02 7.06 -1.61
C ASP A 93 -5.64 7.30 -2.26
N ASP A 94 -4.63 6.49 -1.92
CA ASP A 94 -3.32 6.51 -2.61
C ASP A 94 -3.48 6.00 -4.06
N LEU A 95 -4.17 4.88 -4.25
CA LEU A 95 -4.29 4.22 -5.56
C LEU A 95 -5.14 4.99 -6.58
N PHE A 96 -6.23 5.60 -6.12
CA PHE A 96 -7.20 6.30 -6.97
C PHE A 96 -7.09 7.83 -6.90
N GLN A 97 -5.94 8.35 -6.44
CA GLN A 97 -5.69 9.78 -6.42
C GLN A 97 -5.94 10.40 -7.81
N GLY A 98 -6.74 11.47 -7.87
CA GLY A 98 -7.07 12.18 -9.11
C GLY A 98 -8.22 11.57 -9.93
N LEU A 99 -8.89 10.52 -9.43
CA LEU A 99 -10.01 9.87 -10.12
C LEU A 99 -11.12 10.84 -10.57
N GLU A 100 -11.50 11.80 -9.73
CA GLU A 100 -12.59 12.75 -10.02
C GLU A 100 -12.24 13.73 -11.15
N ASP A 101 -10.98 14.16 -11.23
CA ASP A 101 -10.53 15.20 -12.16
C ASP A 101 -10.04 14.63 -13.49
N GLY A 102 -9.33 13.50 -13.46
CA GLY A 102 -8.62 12.94 -14.62
C GLY A 102 -9.09 11.55 -15.05
N GLY A 103 -10.05 10.94 -14.35
CA GLY A 103 -10.48 9.57 -14.57
C GLY A 103 -9.44 8.54 -14.13
N TYR A 104 -9.83 7.26 -14.16
CA TYR A 104 -9.02 6.15 -13.67
C TYR A 104 -7.65 6.07 -14.35
N GLU A 105 -7.57 6.33 -15.64
CA GLU A 105 -6.34 6.25 -16.43
C GLU A 105 -5.25 7.23 -15.96
N SER A 106 -5.62 8.26 -15.19
CA SER A 106 -4.70 9.23 -14.59
C SER A 106 -4.23 8.86 -13.17
N THR A 107 -4.84 7.84 -12.57
CA THR A 107 -4.57 7.44 -11.19
C THR A 107 -3.25 6.69 -11.05
N PRO A 108 -2.60 6.75 -9.87
CA PRO A 108 -1.38 5.99 -9.59
C PRO A 108 -1.52 4.49 -9.91
N ASP A 109 -2.67 3.87 -9.61
CA ASP A 109 -2.93 2.46 -9.92
C ASP A 109 -2.86 2.16 -11.42
N ALA A 110 -3.58 2.94 -12.24
CA ALA A 110 -3.58 2.75 -13.69
C ALA A 110 -2.20 3.01 -14.32
N LEU A 111 -1.49 4.03 -13.83
CA LEU A 111 -0.15 4.37 -14.31
C LEU A 111 0.88 3.30 -13.93
N ALA A 112 0.84 2.79 -12.70
CA ALA A 112 1.69 1.68 -12.25
C ALA A 112 1.40 0.40 -13.04
N TYR A 113 0.13 0.08 -13.27
CA TYR A 113 -0.26 -1.05 -14.09
C TYR A 113 0.22 -0.90 -15.54
N ALA A 114 0.07 0.27 -16.15
CA ALA A 114 0.56 0.53 -17.50
C ALA A 114 2.09 0.38 -17.60
N TRP A 115 2.83 0.90 -16.61
CA TRP A 115 4.28 0.72 -16.51
C TRP A 115 4.67 -0.75 -16.38
N PHE A 116 3.98 -1.51 -15.51
CA PHE A 116 4.20 -2.95 -15.38
C PHE A 116 3.93 -3.69 -16.69
N GLN A 117 2.83 -3.38 -17.39
CA GLN A 117 2.51 -4.03 -18.67
C GLN A 117 3.58 -3.75 -19.73
N GLY A 118 4.13 -2.54 -19.76
CA GLY A 118 5.20 -2.16 -20.67
C GLY A 118 6.53 -2.86 -20.37
N THR A 119 6.84 -3.08 -19.09
CA THR A 119 8.16 -3.57 -18.64
C THR A 119 8.20 -5.05 -18.26
N LYS A 120 7.05 -5.73 -18.13
CA LYS A 120 7.02 -7.10 -17.58
C LYS A 120 7.82 -8.13 -18.37
N ALA A 121 8.04 -7.88 -19.66
CA ALA A 121 8.72 -8.80 -20.58
C ALA A 121 9.69 -8.09 -21.54
N ASP A 122 10.13 -6.86 -21.22
CA ASP A 122 11.07 -6.11 -22.05
C ASP A 122 12.53 -6.61 -21.90
N GLY A 123 12.81 -7.35 -20.84
CA GLY A 123 14.13 -7.88 -20.52
C GLY A 123 15.06 -6.88 -19.81
N ASP A 124 14.55 -5.71 -19.40
CA ASP A 124 15.33 -4.72 -18.68
C ASP A 124 15.57 -5.16 -17.23
N ILE A 125 16.85 -5.26 -16.89
CA ILE A 125 17.30 -5.62 -15.54
C ILE A 125 16.93 -4.54 -14.52
N PHE A 126 16.92 -3.27 -14.94
CA PHE A 126 16.59 -2.16 -14.04
C PHE A 126 15.10 -2.18 -13.69
N ALA A 127 14.21 -2.25 -14.68
CA ALA A 127 12.77 -2.42 -14.43
C ALA A 127 12.46 -3.69 -13.64
N SER A 128 13.15 -4.80 -13.91
CA SER A 128 12.97 -6.05 -13.15
C SER A 128 13.44 -5.93 -11.70
N MET A 129 14.57 -5.25 -11.45
CA MET A 129 15.04 -4.95 -10.10
C MET A 129 14.04 -4.07 -9.35
N LEU A 130 13.51 -3.01 -9.97
CA LEU A 130 12.54 -2.11 -9.33
C LEU A 130 11.24 -2.82 -8.95
N ARG A 131 10.73 -3.71 -9.81
CA ARG A 131 9.59 -4.58 -9.47
C ARG A 131 9.90 -5.47 -8.27
N ALA A 132 11.07 -6.10 -8.26
CA ALA A 132 11.45 -6.97 -7.16
C ALA A 132 11.57 -6.22 -5.82
N VAL A 133 12.15 -5.01 -5.83
CA VAL A 133 12.24 -4.18 -4.62
C VAL A 133 10.86 -3.71 -4.15
N HIS A 134 9.98 -3.33 -5.08
CA HIS A 134 8.60 -2.98 -4.78
C HIS A 134 7.81 -4.14 -4.19
N ASP A 135 7.86 -5.31 -4.84
CA ASP A 135 7.17 -6.52 -4.39
C ASP A 135 7.66 -6.96 -2.99
N ASP A 136 8.96 -6.84 -2.72
CA ASP A 136 9.55 -7.13 -1.40
C ASP A 136 9.05 -6.13 -0.34
N SER A 137 9.08 -4.82 -0.65
CA SER A 137 8.61 -3.77 0.27
C SER A 137 7.12 -3.94 0.62
N ILE A 138 6.28 -4.27 -0.37
CA ILE A 138 4.85 -4.53 -0.15
C ILE A 138 4.64 -5.84 0.63
N SER A 139 5.46 -6.87 0.38
CA SER A 139 5.38 -8.13 1.12
C SER A 139 5.75 -7.95 2.59
N ASP A 140 6.80 -7.19 2.87
CA ASP A 140 7.24 -6.85 4.23
C ASP A 140 6.16 -6.07 4.99
N ALA A 141 5.65 -4.97 4.41
CA ALA A 141 4.55 -4.20 4.98
C ALA A 141 3.26 -5.04 5.19
N LEU A 142 3.02 -6.04 4.33
CA LEU A 142 1.90 -6.96 4.48
C LEU A 142 2.12 -7.93 5.64
N ASP A 143 3.32 -8.51 5.76
CA ASP A 143 3.68 -9.42 6.85
C ASP A 143 3.56 -8.71 8.20
N GLU A 144 4.02 -7.47 8.30
CA GLU A 144 3.83 -6.63 9.49
C GLU A 144 2.35 -6.38 9.79
N ARG A 145 1.57 -6.00 8.78
CA ARG A 145 0.13 -5.72 8.97
C ARG A 145 -0.64 -6.96 9.45
N LEU A 146 -0.21 -8.15 9.04
CA LEU A 146 -0.84 -9.43 9.35
C LEU A 146 -0.24 -10.11 10.59
N ALA A 147 0.79 -9.55 11.20
CA ALA A 147 1.43 -10.12 12.38
C ALA A 147 0.40 -10.29 13.52
N GLY A 148 0.16 -11.55 13.92
CA GLY A 148 -0.80 -11.90 14.97
C GLY A 148 -2.27 -11.97 14.51
N GLU A 149 -2.57 -11.67 13.24
CA GLU A 149 -3.92 -11.74 12.69
C GLU A 149 -4.30 -13.18 12.28
N ARG A 150 -5.61 -13.48 12.35
CA ARG A 150 -6.16 -14.75 11.85
C ARG A 150 -6.64 -14.54 10.42
N VAL A 151 -5.84 -14.90 9.43
CA VAL A 151 -6.13 -14.58 8.03
C VAL A 151 -6.91 -15.70 7.33
N VAL A 152 -7.92 -15.33 6.55
CA VAL A 152 -8.64 -16.25 5.64
C VAL A 152 -8.56 -15.69 4.22
N GLY A 153 -8.00 -16.49 3.32
CA GLY A 153 -8.00 -16.21 1.89
C GLY A 153 -9.34 -16.53 1.25
N VAL A 154 -9.96 -15.55 0.60
CA VAL A 154 -11.19 -15.73 -0.20
C VAL A 154 -10.83 -15.57 -1.68
N MET A 155 -10.90 -16.67 -2.41
CA MET A 155 -10.60 -16.73 -3.84
C MET A 155 -11.90 -16.70 -4.65
N GLY A 156 -11.90 -16.02 -5.79
CA GLY A 156 -13.06 -15.99 -6.68
C GLY A 156 -12.79 -15.27 -7.99
N GLY A 157 -13.65 -15.50 -8.97
CA GLY A 157 -13.52 -14.93 -10.32
C GLY A 157 -13.92 -13.46 -10.39
N HIS A 158 -13.30 -12.74 -11.32
CA HIS A 158 -13.55 -11.32 -11.59
C HIS A 158 -14.82 -11.05 -12.43
N ALA A 159 -15.48 -12.10 -12.93
CA ALA A 159 -16.64 -11.99 -13.83
C ALA A 159 -17.99 -11.81 -13.10
N MET A 160 -18.00 -11.90 -11.76
CA MET A 160 -19.20 -11.72 -10.96
C MET A 160 -19.58 -10.23 -10.93
N GLY A 161 -20.76 -9.89 -11.43
CA GLY A 161 -21.23 -8.49 -11.45
C GLY A 161 -21.81 -8.05 -10.10
N ARG A 162 -21.62 -6.76 -9.78
CA ARG A 162 -22.34 -6.10 -8.67
C ARG A 162 -23.85 -6.19 -8.91
N GLY A 163 -24.64 -6.27 -7.84
CA GLY A 163 -26.11 -6.40 -7.91
C GLY A 163 -26.64 -7.80 -8.20
N THR A 164 -25.78 -8.83 -8.25
CA THR A 164 -26.20 -10.24 -8.38
C THR A 164 -26.30 -10.92 -7.02
N ASP A 165 -27.14 -11.95 -6.90
CA ASP A 165 -27.25 -12.76 -5.68
C ASP A 165 -25.92 -13.41 -5.29
N ALA A 166 -25.12 -13.82 -6.28
CA ALA A 166 -23.81 -14.39 -6.05
C ALA A 166 -22.83 -13.37 -5.43
N TYR A 167 -22.88 -12.12 -5.90
CA TYR A 167 -22.09 -11.02 -5.33
C TYR A 167 -22.53 -10.73 -3.89
N ALA A 168 -23.84 -10.64 -3.64
CA ALA A 168 -24.38 -10.45 -2.30
C ALA A 168 -23.97 -11.59 -1.36
N GLY A 169 -24.01 -12.84 -1.83
CA GLY A 169 -23.57 -14.01 -1.07
C GLY A 169 -22.09 -13.97 -0.71
N ALA A 170 -21.22 -13.55 -1.63
CA ALA A 170 -19.79 -13.37 -1.35
C ALA A 170 -19.53 -12.23 -0.34
N ALA A 171 -20.30 -11.15 -0.40
CA ALA A 171 -20.22 -10.08 0.59
C ALA A 171 -20.72 -10.51 1.97
N LEU A 172 -21.80 -11.29 2.05
CA LEU A 172 -22.24 -11.88 3.30
C LEU A 172 -21.18 -12.80 3.90
N LEU A 173 -20.54 -13.65 3.07
CA LEU A 173 -19.43 -14.50 3.52
C LEU A 173 -18.28 -13.67 4.11
N GLY A 174 -17.82 -12.63 3.41
CA GLY A 174 -16.75 -11.76 3.89
C GLY A 174 -17.10 -11.10 5.24
N ARG A 175 -18.35 -10.66 5.40
CA ARG A 175 -18.84 -10.04 6.63
C ARG A 175 -18.83 -11.01 7.81
N GLU A 176 -19.35 -12.22 7.61
CA GLU A 176 -19.42 -13.23 8.66
C GLU A 176 -18.02 -13.70 9.08
N LEU A 177 -17.08 -13.83 8.13
CA LEU A 177 -15.68 -14.12 8.43
C LEU A 177 -15.04 -13.02 9.30
N ALA A 178 -15.21 -11.76 8.91
CA ALA A 178 -14.70 -10.62 9.67
C ALA A 178 -15.31 -10.54 11.08
N ARG A 179 -16.63 -10.74 11.22
CA ARG A 179 -17.31 -10.80 12.52
C ARG A 179 -16.89 -12.00 13.38
N ALA A 180 -16.44 -13.08 12.76
CA ALA A 180 -15.84 -14.23 13.45
C ALA A 180 -14.37 -14.01 13.87
N GLY A 181 -13.84 -12.80 13.69
CA GLY A 181 -12.49 -12.42 14.09
C GLY A 181 -11.41 -12.94 13.13
N PHE A 182 -11.71 -12.95 11.83
CA PHE A 182 -10.73 -13.22 10.78
C PHE A 182 -10.47 -11.96 9.94
N THR A 183 -9.21 -11.77 9.55
CA THR A 183 -8.84 -10.82 8.51
C THR A 183 -9.08 -11.47 7.15
N VAL A 184 -9.95 -10.87 6.34
CA VAL A 184 -10.26 -11.35 4.99
C VAL A 184 -9.20 -10.85 4.02
N ALA A 185 -8.53 -11.77 3.33
CA ALA A 185 -7.55 -11.46 2.28
C ALA A 185 -8.05 -11.98 0.93
N THR A 186 -7.91 -11.17 -0.13
CA THR A 186 -8.32 -11.51 -1.49
C THR A 186 -7.25 -11.08 -2.48
N GLY A 187 -7.39 -11.45 -3.76
CA GLY A 187 -6.51 -10.96 -4.82
C GLY A 187 -6.79 -9.51 -5.27
N GLY A 188 -7.66 -8.77 -4.59
CA GLY A 188 -7.89 -7.33 -4.81
C GLY A 188 -8.66 -6.94 -6.07
N GLY A 189 -9.01 -7.90 -6.94
CA GLY A 189 -9.75 -7.63 -8.19
C GLY A 189 -11.26 -7.43 -8.00
N PRO A 190 -11.99 -7.09 -9.09
CA PRO A 190 -13.44 -6.93 -9.07
C PRO A 190 -14.17 -8.26 -8.83
N GLY A 191 -15.49 -8.18 -8.65
CA GLY A 191 -16.36 -9.35 -8.54
C GLY A 191 -16.31 -10.02 -7.18
N ALA A 192 -16.04 -11.33 -7.11
CA ALA A 192 -16.14 -12.07 -5.86
C ALA A 192 -15.11 -11.60 -4.80
N MET A 193 -13.92 -11.18 -5.23
CA MET A 193 -12.88 -10.63 -4.36
C MET A 193 -13.30 -9.28 -3.77
N GLU A 194 -13.76 -8.36 -4.63
CA GLU A 194 -14.37 -7.10 -4.20
C GLU A 194 -15.53 -7.32 -3.22
N ALA A 195 -16.45 -8.24 -3.53
CA ALA A 195 -17.61 -8.52 -2.69
C ALA A 195 -17.17 -8.99 -1.29
N ALA A 196 -16.22 -9.91 -1.19
CA ALA A 196 -15.69 -10.36 0.10
C ALA A 196 -15.03 -9.22 0.89
N ASN A 197 -14.26 -8.35 0.22
CA ASN A 197 -13.68 -7.16 0.84
C ASN A 197 -14.76 -6.18 1.33
N LEU A 198 -15.81 -5.94 0.54
CA LEU A 198 -16.97 -5.12 0.94
C LEU A 198 -17.65 -5.70 2.19
N GLY A 199 -17.84 -7.02 2.21
CA GLY A 199 -18.38 -7.74 3.35
C GLY A 199 -17.58 -7.49 4.63
N ALA A 200 -16.27 -7.70 4.54
CA ALA A 200 -15.35 -7.45 5.66
C ALA A 200 -15.39 -5.98 6.11
N TYR A 201 -15.37 -5.04 5.15
CA TYR A 201 -15.51 -3.61 5.41
C TYR A 201 -16.82 -3.28 6.16
N ALA A 202 -17.94 -3.92 5.80
CA ALA A 202 -19.24 -3.71 6.41
C ALA A 202 -19.40 -4.37 7.81
N ALA A 203 -18.45 -5.19 8.25
CA ALA A 203 -18.56 -5.96 9.49
C ALA A 203 -18.79 -5.13 10.76
N PRO A 204 -18.11 -3.98 10.96
CA PRO A 204 -18.32 -3.11 12.14
C PRO A 204 -19.64 -2.33 12.10
N HIS A 205 -20.29 -2.24 10.94
CA HIS A 205 -21.53 -1.48 10.76
C HIS A 205 -22.78 -2.34 11.07
N PRO A 206 -23.95 -1.71 11.34
CA PRO A 206 -25.23 -2.40 11.52
C PRO A 206 -25.65 -3.21 10.30
N ASP A 207 -26.48 -4.24 10.48
CA ASP A 207 -26.81 -5.21 9.43
C ASP A 207 -27.30 -4.57 8.13
N GLY A 208 -28.24 -3.62 8.21
CA GLY A 208 -28.79 -2.94 7.03
C GLY A 208 -27.81 -2.09 6.22
N MET A 209 -26.60 -1.81 6.73
CA MET A 209 -25.57 -1.09 5.97
C MET A 209 -25.14 -1.88 4.73
N LEU A 210 -24.97 -3.20 4.85
CA LEU A 210 -24.53 -4.02 3.72
C LEU A 210 -25.59 -4.04 2.61
N ASP A 211 -26.86 -4.13 2.98
CA ASP A 211 -27.96 -4.10 2.01
C ASP A 211 -27.99 -2.76 1.24
N ASP A 212 -27.86 -1.65 1.95
CA ASP A 212 -27.77 -0.32 1.34
C ASP A 212 -26.55 -0.17 0.42
N ALA A 213 -25.38 -0.69 0.84
CA ALA A 213 -24.16 -0.65 0.04
C ALA A 213 -24.28 -1.51 -1.22
N LEU A 214 -24.88 -2.71 -1.13
CA LEU A 214 -25.14 -3.57 -2.30
C LEU A 214 -26.05 -2.90 -3.32
N LEU A 215 -27.11 -2.21 -2.87
CA LEU A 215 -28.00 -1.44 -3.74
C LEU A 215 -27.28 -0.26 -4.41
N LEU A 216 -26.36 0.39 -3.70
CA LEU A 216 -25.58 1.49 -4.24
C LEU A 216 -24.59 1.01 -5.32
N LEU A 217 -23.84 -0.06 -5.04
CA LEU A 217 -22.87 -0.64 -5.96
C LEU A 217 -23.54 -1.24 -7.21
N ALA A 218 -24.76 -1.76 -7.09
CA ALA A 218 -25.53 -2.30 -8.21
C ALA A 218 -25.79 -1.25 -9.33
N LYS A 219 -25.66 0.05 -9.05
CA LYS A 219 -25.76 1.11 -10.07
C LYS A 219 -24.61 1.09 -11.08
N ALA A 220 -23.48 0.48 -10.72
CA ALA A 220 -22.34 0.25 -11.62
C ALA A 220 -21.97 -1.25 -11.61
N PRO A 221 -22.70 -2.10 -12.35
CA PRO A 221 -22.60 -3.57 -12.27
C PRO A 221 -21.23 -4.16 -12.62
N SER A 222 -20.45 -3.45 -13.45
CA SER A 222 -19.23 -3.94 -14.08
C SER A 222 -18.18 -2.83 -14.15
N PHE A 223 -16.91 -3.19 -14.00
CA PHE A 223 -15.77 -2.30 -14.24
C PHE A 223 -15.55 -2.02 -15.74
N LEU A 224 -16.22 -2.80 -16.61
CA LEU A 224 -16.26 -2.57 -18.04
C LEU A 224 -17.55 -1.82 -18.44
N PRO A 225 -17.46 -0.87 -19.39
CA PRO A 225 -16.26 -0.52 -20.17
C PRO A 225 -15.33 0.48 -19.48
N SER A 226 -15.68 1.01 -18.30
CA SER A 226 -15.03 2.17 -17.69
C SER A 226 -14.87 1.98 -16.18
N VAL A 227 -13.62 1.92 -15.71
CA VAL A 227 -13.31 1.92 -14.28
C VAL A 227 -13.63 3.30 -13.68
N SER A 228 -13.46 4.36 -14.47
CA SER A 228 -13.82 5.75 -14.11
C SER A 228 -15.29 5.90 -13.72
N ASP A 229 -16.19 5.14 -14.35
CA ASP A 229 -17.63 5.15 -14.01
C ASP A 229 -17.97 4.17 -12.87
N TRP A 230 -17.13 3.15 -12.67
CA TRP A 230 -17.37 2.05 -11.72
C TRP A 230 -16.85 2.33 -10.31
N ALA A 231 -15.67 2.92 -10.20
CA ALA A 231 -14.99 3.19 -8.94
C ALA A 231 -15.73 4.22 -8.05
N PRO A 232 -16.34 5.31 -8.59
CA PRO A 232 -17.04 6.29 -7.76
C PRO A 232 -18.16 5.69 -6.89
N ALA A 233 -18.84 4.64 -7.36
CA ALA A 233 -19.86 3.96 -6.54
C ALA A 233 -19.27 3.33 -5.26
N ALA A 234 -18.04 2.82 -5.31
CA ALA A 234 -17.36 2.27 -4.13
C ALA A 234 -16.84 3.39 -3.20
N PHE A 235 -16.36 4.51 -3.75
CA PHE A 235 -16.02 5.68 -2.95
C PHE A 235 -17.24 6.29 -2.26
N GLU A 236 -18.40 6.33 -2.92
CA GLU A 236 -19.66 6.76 -2.30
C GLU A 236 -20.04 5.88 -1.09
N VAL A 237 -19.83 4.55 -1.17
CA VAL A 237 -20.00 3.65 0.00
C VAL A 237 -19.05 4.07 1.13
N ARG A 238 -17.76 4.28 0.83
CA ARG A 238 -16.75 4.68 1.83
C ARG A 238 -17.05 6.06 2.44
N HIS A 239 -17.55 7.01 1.66
CA HIS A 239 -17.93 8.34 2.13
C HIS A 239 -19.17 8.29 3.03
N ARG A 240 -20.18 7.50 2.67
CA ARG A 240 -21.42 7.37 3.46
C ARG A 240 -21.22 6.58 4.74
N TRP A 241 -20.32 5.59 4.74
CA TRP A 241 -19.98 4.78 5.91
C TRP A 241 -18.46 4.71 6.11
N PRO A 242 -17.85 5.78 6.65
CA PRO A 242 -16.42 5.78 6.90
C PRO A 242 -16.06 4.85 8.06
N ARG A 243 -14.79 4.41 8.10
CA ARG A 243 -14.22 3.53 9.14
C ARG A 243 -14.86 2.13 9.17
N GLY A 244 -15.00 1.51 8.00
CA GLY A 244 -15.22 0.07 7.90
C GLY A 244 -14.01 -0.75 8.39
N GLY A 245 -14.15 -2.08 8.30
CA GLY A 245 -13.16 -3.07 8.76
C GLY A 245 -11.75 -2.88 8.23
#